data_AF-A0A1Q7II95-F1
#
_entry.id   AF-A0A1Q7II95-F1
#
_cell.length_a   1.000
_cell.length_b   1.000
_cell.length_c   1.000
_cell.angle_alpha   90.00
_cell.angle_beta   90.00
_cell.angle_gamma   90.00
#
_symmetry.space_group_name_H-M   'P 1'
#
loop_
_entity.id
_entity.type
_entity.pdbx_description
1 polymer ?
#
loop_
_entity_poly.entity_id
_entity_poly.type
_entity_poly.pdbx_seq_one_letter_code
_entity_poly.pdbx_strand_id
1 'polypeptide(L)'
;MSSKKGNPQFNEISKKLDTIIRLNALGLIRDAKTQKQQIALLSDAGFGPKSIVGILGATENTVNVSLHHIRKERGQREGVEPGEIAANETQKEVEKVDKETTTTTTG
;
A
#
# COMPACT_ATOMS: atom_id res chain seq x y z
N MET A 1 -7.54 -25.08 24.18
CA MET A 1 -7.10 -23.67 24.11
C MET A 1 -5.83 -23.62 23.29
N SER A 2 -5.86 -22.97 22.12
CA SER A 2 -4.83 -23.06 21.08
C SER A 2 -3.68 -22.09 21.35
N SER A 3 -2.51 -22.60 21.76
CA SER A 3 -1.28 -21.80 21.83
C SER A 3 -0.48 -21.96 20.54
N LYS A 4 -0.83 -21.17 19.53
CA LYS A 4 0.01 -20.98 18.34
C LYS A 4 1.19 -20.05 18.71
N LYS A 5 2.13 -20.51 19.54
CA LYS A 5 3.43 -19.84 19.70
C LYS A 5 4.21 -20.07 18.41
N GLY A 6 4.18 -19.10 17.50
CA GLY A 6 5.01 -19.11 16.29
C GLY A 6 6.49 -19.30 16.64
N ASN A 7 7.24 -19.95 15.75
CA ASN A 7 8.66 -20.26 15.93
C ASN A 7 9.44 -18.99 16.35
N PRO A 8 10.09 -18.97 17.53
CA PRO A 8 10.76 -17.77 18.04
C PRO A 8 11.87 -17.27 17.11
N GLN A 9 12.56 -18.16 16.40
CA GLN A 9 13.59 -17.78 15.42
C GLN A 9 12.98 -17.02 14.24
N PHE A 10 11.78 -17.42 13.79
CA PHE A 10 11.08 -16.73 12.72
C PHE A 10 10.74 -15.29 13.12
N ASN A 11 10.28 -15.08 14.36
CA ASN A 11 9.99 -13.74 14.87
C ASN A 11 11.24 -12.84 14.93
N GLU A 12 12.40 -13.39 15.29
CA GLU A 12 13.66 -12.64 15.30
C GLU A 12 14.11 -12.26 13.88
N ILE A 13 13.96 -13.19 12.92
CA ILE A 13 14.25 -12.94 11.51
C ILE A 13 13.33 -11.83 10.98
N SER A 14 12.02 -11.91 11.23
CA SER A 14 11.07 -10.85 10.83
C SER A 14 11.46 -9.48 11.37
N LYS A 15 11.84 -9.38 12.65
CA LYS A 15 12.31 -8.11 13.25
C LYS A 15 13.55 -7.54 12.56
N LYS A 16 14.50 -8.40 12.18
CA LYS A 16 15.71 -7.99 11.44
C LYS A 16 15.35 -7.53 10.03
N LEU A 17 14.45 -8.22 9.35
CA LEU A 17 13.94 -7.81 8.04
C LEU A 17 13.24 -6.44 8.11
N ASP A 18 12.37 -6.21 9.10
CA ASP A 18 11.72 -4.91 9.31
C ASP A 18 12.74 -3.78 9.54
N THR A 19 13.87 -4.10 10.17
CA THR A 19 14.95 -3.14 10.39
C THR A 19 15.64 -2.78 9.08
N ILE A 20 15.95 -3.79 8.26
CA ILE A 20 16.55 -3.59 6.94
C ILE A 20 15.60 -2.81 6.03
N ILE A 21 14.31 -3.14 6.01
CA ILE A 21 13.29 -2.43 5.22
C ILE A 21 13.25 -0.95 5.63
N ARG A 22 13.23 -0.64 6.93
CA ARG A 22 13.25 0.74 7.42
C ARG A 22 14.52 1.49 7.03
N LEU A 23 15.68 0.86 7.15
CA LEU A 23 16.96 1.48 6.73
C LEU A 23 16.96 1.81 5.23
N ASN A 24 16.47 0.91 4.39
CA ASN A 24 16.38 1.15 2.94
C ASN A 24 15.37 2.27 2.62
N ALA A 25 14.21 2.27 3.30
CA ALA A 25 13.21 3.32 3.13
C ALA A 25 13.78 4.70 3.49
N LEU A 26 14.55 4.81 4.57
CA LEU A 26 15.25 6.04 4.95
C LEU A 26 16.29 6.46 3.90
N GLY A 27 17.00 5.51 3.30
CA GLY A 27 17.93 5.77 2.20
C GLY A 27 17.22 6.32 0.95
N LEU A 28 16.06 5.75 0.59
CA LEU A 28 15.28 6.18 -0.57
C LEU A 28 14.79 7.63 -0.46
N ILE A 29 14.39 8.05 0.74
CA ILE A 29 13.82 9.39 0.97
C ILE A 29 14.87 10.45 1.34
N ARG A 30 16.15 10.07 1.41
CA ARG A 30 17.24 10.94 1.88
C ARG A 30 17.33 12.25 1.08
N ASP A 31 17.15 12.17 -0.23
CA ASP A 31 17.35 13.29 -1.14
C ASP A 31 16.02 14.06 -1.41
N ALA A 32 14.91 13.64 -0.80
CA ALA A 32 13.63 14.31 -0.92
C ALA A 32 13.60 15.58 -0.06
N LYS A 33 13.24 16.70 -0.70
CA LYS A 33 13.29 18.04 -0.07
C LYS A 33 12.10 18.36 0.81
N THR A 34 10.98 17.64 0.62
CA THR A 34 9.72 17.92 1.32
C THR A 34 9.10 16.63 1.85
N GLN A 35 8.40 16.70 2.98
CA GLN A 35 7.69 15.56 3.55
C GLN A 35 6.68 14.95 2.58
N LYS A 36 6.01 15.78 1.76
CA LYS A 36 5.12 15.31 0.70
C LYS A 36 5.84 14.44 -0.33
N GLN A 37 7.06 14.81 -0.73
CA GLN A 37 7.88 13.99 -1.63
C GLN A 37 8.31 12.68 -0.97
N GLN A 38 8.67 12.70 0.31
CA GLN A 38 8.99 11.49 1.07
C GLN A 38 7.80 10.53 1.11
N ILE A 39 6.60 11.05 1.41
CA ILE A 39 5.35 10.26 1.43
C ILE A 39 5.04 9.70 0.03
N ALA A 40 5.20 10.50 -1.02
CA ALA A 40 4.98 10.05 -2.40
C ALA A 40 5.93 8.90 -2.78
N LEU A 41 7.24 9.06 -2.54
CA LEU A 41 8.25 8.03 -2.84
C LEU A 41 7.99 6.73 -2.08
N LEU A 42 7.63 6.81 -0.80
CA LEU A 42 7.29 5.62 -0.01
C LEU A 42 6.00 4.96 -0.51
N SER A 43 4.98 5.74 -0.85
CA SER A 43 3.74 5.20 -1.43
C SER A 43 4.00 4.49 -2.76
N ASP A 44 4.85 5.08 -3.61
CA ASP A 44 5.22 4.51 -4.91
C ASP A 44 6.06 3.24 -4.76
N ALA A 45 6.85 3.14 -3.69
CA ALA A 45 7.55 1.93 -3.30
C ALA A 45 6.65 0.88 -2.63
N GLY A 46 5.33 1.12 -2.56
CA GLY A 46 4.34 0.16 -2.05
C GLY A 46 4.15 0.17 -0.52
N PHE A 47 4.71 1.15 0.19
CA PHE A 47 4.48 1.27 1.63
C PHE A 47 3.07 1.79 1.92
N GLY A 48 2.33 1.06 2.75
CA GLY A 48 1.02 1.52 3.23
C GLY A 48 1.11 2.65 4.27
N PRO A 49 0.00 3.36 4.56
CA PRO A 49 -0.01 4.53 5.45
C PRO A 49 0.60 4.28 6.83
N LYS A 50 0.28 3.14 7.47
CA LYS A 50 0.81 2.77 8.80
C LYS A 50 2.32 2.59 8.79
N SER A 51 2.86 1.97 7.74
CA SER A 51 4.31 1.79 7.59
C SER A 51 5.01 3.14 7.38
N ILE A 52 4.41 4.03 6.58
CA ILE A 52 4.93 5.38 6.34
C ILE A 52 4.99 6.19 7.64
N VAL A 53 3.93 6.13 8.48
CA VAL A 53 3.93 6.72 9.83
C VAL A 53 5.10 6.21 10.66
N GLY A 54 5.30 4.88 10.68
CA GLY A 54 6.39 4.25 11.42
C GLY A 54 7.80 4.59 10.92
N ILE A 55 7.95 5.00 9.66
CA ILE A 55 9.23 5.40 9.06
C ILE A 55 9.50 6.89 9.26
N LEU A 56 8.50 7.75 9.03
CA LEU A 56 8.66 9.20 9.05
C LEU A 56 8.43 9.84 10.43
N GLY A 57 7.81 9.13 11.36
CA GLY A 57 7.38 9.71 12.65
C GLY A 57 6.26 10.75 12.51
N ALA A 58 5.53 10.74 11.39
CA ALA A 58 4.39 11.61 11.15
C ALA A 58 3.10 11.06 11.78
N THR A 59 2.02 11.86 11.82
CA THR A 59 0.71 11.34 12.24
C THR A 59 -0.02 10.64 11.10
N GLU A 60 -0.88 9.67 11.41
CA GLU A 60 -1.74 9.01 10.42
C GLU A 60 -2.56 10.02 9.60
N ASN A 61 -3.10 11.05 10.26
CA ASN A 61 -3.87 12.10 9.60
C ASN A 61 -3.02 12.85 8.55
N THR A 62 -1.80 13.27 8.93
CA THR A 62 -0.88 13.95 8.01
C THR A 62 -0.57 13.09 6.79
N VAL A 63 -0.30 11.80 6.99
CA VAL A 63 0.01 10.87 5.90
C VAL A 63 -1.20 10.67 4.99
N ASN A 64 -2.38 10.41 5.56
CA ASN A 64 -3.61 10.17 4.80
C ASN A 64 -4.02 11.38 3.96
N VAL A 65 -3.99 12.58 4.55
CA VAL A 65 -4.31 13.82 3.82
C VAL A 65 -3.27 14.08 2.71
N SER A 66 -1.99 13.83 2.97
CA SER A 66 -0.94 13.99 1.96
C SER A 66 -1.14 13.02 0.78
N LEU A 67 -1.43 11.75 1.06
CA LEU A 67 -1.73 10.74 0.04
C LEU A 67 -2.98 11.10 -0.77
N HIS A 68 -4.02 11.61 -0.12
CA HIS A 68 -5.22 12.09 -0.81
C HIS A 68 -4.89 13.22 -1.80
N HIS A 69 -4.12 14.22 -1.38
CA HIS A 69 -3.69 15.30 -2.28
C HIS A 69 -2.79 14.79 -3.41
N ILE A 70 -1.88 13.86 -3.13
CA ILE A 70 -1.01 13.24 -4.16
C ILE A 70 -1.85 12.52 -5.23
N ARG A 71 -2.84 11.72 -4.82
CA ARG A 71 -3.74 11.02 -5.76
C ARG A 71 -4.57 11.99 -6.60
N LYS A 72 -5.12 13.03 -5.98
CA LYS A 72 -5.89 14.07 -6.68
C LYS A 72 -5.03 14.81 -7.71
N GLU A 73 -3.81 15.18 -7.34
CA GLU A 73 -2.87 15.85 -8.25
C GLU A 73 -2.43 14.95 -9.41
N ARG A 74 -2.29 13.65 -9.20
CA ARG A 74 -1.99 12.69 -10.27
C ARG A 74 -3.15 12.57 -11.26
N GLY A 75 -4.38 12.38 -10.77
CA GLY A 75 -5.57 12.32 -11.64
C GLY A 75 -5.74 13.58 -12.49
N GLN A 76 -5.49 14.76 -11.91
CA GLN A 76 -5.53 16.03 -12.65
C GLN A 76 -4.44 16.15 -13.73
N ARG A 77 -3.26 15.55 -13.54
CA ARG A 77 -2.18 15.55 -14.55
C ARG A 77 -2.43 14.55 -15.67
N GLU A 78 -3.10 13.45 -15.37
CA GLU A 78 -3.42 12.39 -16.33
C GLU A 78 -4.73 12.63 -17.08
N GLY A 79 -5.42 13.77 -16.83
CA GLY A 79 -6.70 14.07 -17.47
C GLY A 79 -7.83 13.14 -17.02
N VAL A 80 -7.67 12.46 -15.88
CA VAL A 80 -8.64 11.51 -15.32
C VAL A 80 -9.57 12.27 -14.38
N GLU A 81 -10.86 12.28 -14.72
CA GLU A 81 -11.91 12.91 -13.92
C GLU A 81 -11.92 12.36 -12.48
N PRO A 82 -12.06 13.23 -11.46
CA PRO A 82 -11.80 12.91 -10.05
C PRO A 82 -12.70 11.84 -9.41
N GLY A 83 -13.66 11.27 -10.14
CA GLY A 83 -14.57 10.23 -9.66
C GLY A 83 -14.07 8.79 -9.81
N GLU A 84 -13.07 8.52 -10.66
CA GLU A 84 -12.72 7.14 -11.02
C GLU A 84 -11.69 6.50 -10.07
N ILE A 85 -10.85 7.33 -9.42
CA ILE A 85 -9.76 6.87 -8.54
C ILE A 85 -10.26 6.43 -7.14
N ALA A 86 -11.42 6.93 -6.70
CA ALA A 86 -11.99 6.59 -5.38
C ALA A 86 -12.69 5.22 -5.35
N ALA A 87 -13.09 4.69 -6.52
CA ALA A 87 -13.91 3.49 -6.61
C ALA A 87 -13.09 2.18 -6.68
N ASN A 88 -11.81 2.23 -7.07
CA ASN A 88 -11.08 1.02 -7.46
C ASN A 88 -10.22 0.36 -6.35
N GLU A 89 -10.27 0.85 -5.10
CA GLU A 89 -9.59 0.18 -3.97
C GLU A 89 -10.55 -0.54 -3.00
N THR A 90 -11.87 -0.37 -3.15
CA THR A 90 -12.88 -1.01 -2.24
C THR A 90 -13.59 -2.22 -2.86
N GLN A 91 -13.26 -2.61 -4.10
CA GLN A 91 -13.87 -3.79 -4.74
C GLN A 91 -12.83 -4.66 -5.44
N LYS A 92 -11.90 -5.21 -4.65
CA LYS A 92 -11.17 -6.42 -5.05
C LYS A 92 -11.25 -7.49 -3.97
N GLU A 93 -12.42 -7.63 -3.37
CA GLU A 93 -12.78 -8.82 -2.62
C GLU A 93 -14.29 -9.03 -2.78
N VAL A 94 -14.65 -10.20 -3.32
CA VAL A 94 -16.00 -10.81 -3.43
C VAL A 94 -16.82 -10.50 -4.71
N GLU A 95 -17.01 -11.59 -5.47
CA GLU A 95 -18.12 -11.89 -6.40
C GLU A 95 -17.96 -11.56 -7.91
N LYS A 96 -17.43 -12.55 -8.66
CA LYS A 96 -18.14 -13.19 -9.79
C LYS A 96 -17.37 -14.43 -10.28
N VAL A 97 -17.38 -15.47 -9.45
CA VAL A 97 -17.37 -16.86 -9.96
C VAL A 97 -18.80 -17.32 -9.81
N ASP A 98 -19.54 -17.22 -10.91
CA ASP A 98 -20.59 -18.15 -11.33
C ASP A 98 -21.42 -17.52 -12.46
N LYS A 99 -21.15 -17.96 -13.68
CA LYS A 99 -22.14 -18.42 -14.69
C LYS A 99 -21.44 -18.58 -16.03
N GLU A 100 -21.01 -19.80 -16.32
CA GLU A 100 -21.14 -20.39 -17.67
C GLU A 100 -20.96 -21.90 -17.55
N THR A 101 -22.04 -22.57 -17.11
CA THR A 101 -22.27 -23.96 -17.50
C THR A 101 -23.05 -23.91 -18.81
N THR A 102 -22.70 -24.84 -19.70
CA THR A 102 -23.38 -25.26 -20.95
C THR A 102 -23.15 -24.38 -22.18
N THR A 103 -22.19 -24.77 -23.02
CA THR A 103 -22.53 -25.32 -24.34
C THR A 103 -21.60 -26.50 -24.67
N THR A 104 -22.19 -27.70 -24.63
CA THR A 104 -21.70 -28.91 -25.27
C THR A 104 -21.90 -28.76 -26.78
N THR A 105 -20.86 -28.92 -27.60
CA THR A 105 -20.95 -29.41 -29.00
C THR A 105 -19.54 -29.76 -29.50
N THR A 106 -19.22 -31.06 -29.59
CA THR A 106 -18.16 -31.63 -30.45
C THR A 106 -18.47 -33.11 -30.65
N GLY A 107 -18.60 -33.53 -31.92
CA GLY A 107 -18.67 -34.93 -32.34
C GLY A 107 -20.04 -35.38 -32.81
#